data_AF-A0A1Q4GT11-F1
#
_entry.id   AF-A0A1Q4GT11-F1
#
_cell.length_a   1.000
_cell.length_b   1.000
_cell.length_c   1.000
_cell.angle_alpha   90.00
_cell.angle_beta   90.00
_cell.angle_gamma   90.00
#
_symmetry.space_group_name_H-M   'P 1'
#
loop_
_entity.id
_entity.type
_entity.pdbx_description
1 polymer ?
#
loop_
_entity_poly.entity_id
_entity_poly.type
_entity_poly.pdbx_seq_one_letter_code
_entity_poly.pdbx_strand_id
1 'polypeptide(L)'
;MNLSTSKLRLGPLPKTETVKLTIALTVTLKADLERYAALHAQTYGEPIEVATLIPHMLEAFMARDRGFRKSFAKGAPASRPIPASNP
;
A
#
# COMPACT_ATOMS: atom_id res chain seq x y z
N MET A 1 31.32 -37.57 17.41
CA MET A 1 31.36 -36.09 17.38
C MET A 1 30.06 -35.64 16.73
N ASN A 2 29.12 -35.11 17.51
CA ASN A 2 27.80 -34.69 17.02
C ASN A 2 27.87 -33.21 16.61
N LEU A 3 27.76 -32.91 15.30
CA LEU A 3 27.71 -31.53 14.81
C LEU A 3 26.33 -30.96 15.12
N SER A 4 26.20 -30.25 16.24
CA SER A 4 25.03 -29.45 16.55
C SER A 4 24.94 -28.29 15.56
N THR A 5 24.13 -28.47 14.52
CA THR A 5 23.73 -27.39 13.62
C THR A 5 22.92 -26.37 14.41
N SER A 6 23.54 -25.26 14.76
CA SER A 6 22.90 -24.12 15.40
C SER A 6 21.72 -23.65 14.54
N LYS A 7 20.49 -24.04 14.91
CA LYS A 7 19.26 -23.53 14.29
C LYS A 7 19.25 -22.02 14.48
N LEU A 8 19.36 -21.27 13.38
CA LEU A 8 19.21 -19.82 13.38
C LEU A 8 17.87 -19.47 14.04
N ARG A 9 17.91 -18.56 15.01
CA ARG A 9 16.71 -18.10 15.75
C ARG A 9 15.78 -17.25 14.88
N LEU A 10 16.27 -16.82 13.72
CA LEU A 10 15.50 -16.14 12.70
C LEU A 10 14.91 -17.20 11.76
N GLY A 11 13.60 -17.38 11.82
CA GLY A 11 12.86 -18.15 10.82
C GLY A 11 12.97 -17.49 9.44
N PRO A 12 12.48 -18.14 8.37
CA PRO A 12 12.47 -17.54 7.05
C PRO A 12 11.82 -16.15 7.11
N LEU A 13 12.51 -15.16 6.53
CA LEU A 13 12.00 -13.79 6.48
C LEU A 13 10.66 -13.74 5.75
N PRO A 14 9.70 -12.90 6.19
CA PRO A 14 8.45 -12.73 5.48
C PRO A 14 8.73 -12.29 4.05
N LYS A 15 8.07 -12.93 3.09
CA LYS A 15 8.13 -12.53 1.69
C LYS A 15 7.29 -11.27 1.53
N THR A 16 7.91 -10.15 1.23
CA THR A 16 7.18 -8.97 0.75
C THR A 16 6.80 -9.22 -0.69
N GLU A 17 5.52 -9.50 -0.94
CA GLU A 17 4.99 -9.66 -2.29
C GLU A 17 4.54 -8.31 -2.84
N THR A 18 5.25 -7.83 -3.86
CA THR A 18 4.89 -6.60 -4.57
C THR A 18 4.29 -6.97 -5.93
N VAL A 19 3.07 -6.49 -6.20
CA VAL A 19 2.40 -6.69 -7.48
C VAL A 19 2.55 -5.41 -8.32
N LYS A 20 3.04 -5.55 -9.56
CA LYS A 20 3.08 -4.45 -10.53
C LYS A 20 1.84 -4.51 -11.41
N LEU A 21 1.16 -3.38 -11.58
CA LEU A 21 -0.01 -3.24 -12.44
C LEU A 21 0.22 -2.12 -13.45
N THR A 22 -0.03 -2.40 -14.73
CA THR A 22 -0.07 -1.39 -15.78
C THR A 22 -1.51 -0.93 -15.98
N ILE A 23 -1.75 0.39 -15.90
CA ILE A 23 -3.08 0.99 -16.05
C ILE A 23 -3.09 2.00 -17.18
N ALA A 24 -4.22 2.10 -17.88
CA ALA A 24 -4.45 3.18 -18.83
C ALA A 24 -5.15 4.35 -18.09
N LEU A 25 -4.66 5.57 -18.30
CA LEU A 25 -5.25 6.79 -17.74
C LEU A 25 -5.63 7.74 -18.88
N THR A 26 -6.64 8.58 -18.65
CA THR A 26 -6.90 9.70 -19.54
C THR A 26 -5.80 10.76 -19.39
N VAL A 27 -5.56 11.54 -20.44
CA VAL A 27 -4.58 12.63 -20.41
C VAL A 27 -4.92 13.64 -19.30
N THR A 28 -6.21 13.95 -19.14
CA THR A 28 -6.70 14.86 -18.09
C THR A 28 -6.37 14.34 -16.70
N LEU A 29 -6.64 13.06 -16.43
CA LEU A 29 -6.36 12.48 -15.11
C LEU A 29 -4.86 12.46 -14.79
N LYS A 30 -4.01 12.18 -15.79
CA LYS A 30 -2.56 12.28 -15.61
C LYS A 30 -2.14 13.70 -15.20
N ALA A 31 -2.64 14.72 -15.89
CA ALA A 31 -2.31 16.12 -15.59
C ALA A 31 -2.78 16.55 -14.19
N ASP A 32 -3.98 16.12 -13.78
CA ASP A 32 -4.51 16.41 -12.44
C ASP A 32 -3.66 15.74 -11.34
N LEU A 33 -3.20 14.51 -11.57
CA LEU A 33 -2.31 13.81 -10.64
C LEU A 33 -0.94 14.49 -10.53
N GLU A 34 -0.36 14.96 -11.64
CA GLU A 34 0.90 15.72 -11.64
C GLU A 34 0.76 17.03 -10.87
N ARG A 35 -0.36 17.74 -11.06
CA ARG A 35 -0.67 18.95 -10.30
C ARG A 35 -0.82 18.67 -8.81
N TYR A 36 -1.47 17.57 -8.45
CA TYR A 36 -1.61 17.17 -7.06
C TYR A 36 -0.26 16.85 -6.43
N ALA A 37 0.61 16.11 -7.12
CA ALA A 37 1.96 15.81 -6.65
C ALA A 37 2.79 17.09 -6.44
N ALA A 38 2.70 18.06 -7.36
CA ALA A 38 3.34 19.36 -7.20
C ALA A 38 2.82 20.14 -5.99
N LEU A 39 1.52 20.10 -5.71
CA LEU A 39 0.93 20.73 -4.53
C LEU A 39 1.38 20.04 -3.23
N HIS A 40 1.45 18.72 -3.24
CA HIS A 40 1.96 17.94 -2.11
C HIS A 40 3.42 18.30 -1.81
N ALA A 41 4.26 18.39 -2.83
CA ALA A 41 5.65 18.79 -2.70
C ALA A 41 5.81 20.21 -2.13
N GLN A 42 4.97 21.16 -2.56
CA GLN A 42 4.94 22.50 -1.98
C GLN A 42 4.54 22.51 -0.51
N THR A 43 3.65 21.60 -0.11
CA THR A 43 3.12 21.53 1.26
C THR A 43 4.08 20.86 2.23
N TYR A 44 4.76 19.79 1.79
CA TYR A 44 5.60 18.94 2.65
C TYR A 44 7.10 19.04 2.36
N GLY A 45 7.50 19.84 1.37
CA GLY A 45 8.90 20.13 1.04
C GLY A 45 9.61 19.05 0.22
N GLU A 46 8.98 17.91 -0.04
CA GLU A 46 9.58 16.79 -0.77
C GLU A 46 8.85 16.50 -2.09
N PRO A 47 9.58 16.50 -3.23
CA PRO A 47 8.99 16.08 -4.50
C PRO A 47 8.62 14.61 -4.46
N ILE A 48 7.35 14.30 -4.75
CA ILE A 48 6.84 12.94 -4.86
C ILE A 48 6.45 12.66 -6.31
N GLU A 49 6.80 11.47 -6.78
CA GLU A 49 6.34 10.96 -8.06
C GLU A 49 4.86 10.53 -7.98
N VAL A 50 4.10 10.81 -9.04
CA VAL A 50 2.70 10.38 -9.14
C VAL A 50 2.54 8.87 -8.95
N ALA A 51 3.47 8.07 -9.47
CA ALA A 51 3.46 6.62 -9.36
C ALA A 51 3.54 6.13 -7.90
N THR A 52 4.20 6.89 -7.03
CA THR A 52 4.29 6.61 -5.59
C THR A 52 3.00 6.99 -4.87
N LEU A 53 2.33 8.05 -5.34
CA LEU A 53 1.10 8.56 -4.74
C LEU A 53 -0.13 7.69 -5.05
N ILE A 54 -0.22 7.16 -6.28
CA ILE A 54 -1.38 6.40 -6.75
C ILE A 54 -1.76 5.24 -5.81
N PRO A 55 -0.82 4.35 -5.40
CA PRO A 55 -1.15 3.27 -4.47
C PRO A 55 -1.77 3.77 -3.16
N HIS A 56 -1.19 4.81 -2.55
CA HIS A 56 -1.70 5.38 -1.30
C HIS A 56 -3.09 6.01 -1.46
N MET A 57 -3.35 6.68 -2.59
CA MET A 57 -4.68 7.23 -2.89
C MET A 57 -5.71 6.11 -3.05
N LEU A 58 -5.37 5.02 -3.74
CA LEU A 58 -6.25 3.88 -3.95
C LEU A 58 -6.54 3.14 -2.64
N GLU A 59 -5.53 2.94 -1.79
CA GLU A 59 -5.69 2.37 -0.45
C GLU A 59 -6.63 3.21 0.41
N ALA A 60 -6.41 4.53 0.46
CA ALA A 60 -7.25 5.45 1.20
C ALA A 60 -8.70 5.46 0.66
N PHE A 61 -8.86 5.41 -0.66
CA PHE A 61 -10.17 5.32 -1.31
C PHE A 61 -10.90 4.04 -0.91
N MET A 62 -10.28 2.87 -1.06
CA MET A 62 -10.84 1.57 -0.67
C MET A 62 -11.20 1.51 0.83
N ALA A 63 -10.36 2.07 1.70
CA ALA A 63 -10.61 2.10 3.14
C ALA A 63 -11.79 3.01 3.53
N ARG A 64 -12.04 4.08 2.76
CA ARG A 64 -13.10 5.07 3.03
C ARG A 64 -14.43 4.72 2.37
N ASP A 65 -14.43 3.89 1.32
CA ASP A 65 -15.65 3.45 0.65
C ASP A 65 -16.51 2.56 1.57
N ARG A 66 -17.55 3.15 2.16
CA ARG A 66 -18.48 2.44 3.04
C ARG A 66 -19.34 1.43 2.29
N GLY A 67 -19.66 1.69 1.02
CA GLY A 67 -20.44 0.78 0.18
C GLY A 67 -19.66 -0.51 -0.06
N PHE A 68 -18.40 -0.35 -0.48
CA PHE A 68 -17.46 -1.46 -0.63
C PHE A 68 -17.28 -2.25 0.68
N ARG A 69 -17.04 -1.55 1.79
CA ARG A 69 -16.87 -2.20 3.11
C ARG A 69 -18.09 -2.99 3.58
N LYS A 70 -19.31 -2.51 3.30
CA LYS A 70 -20.54 -3.22 3.66
C LYS A 70 -20.72 -4.53 2.89
N SER A 71 -20.16 -4.63 1.68
CA SER A 71 -20.20 -5.86 0.88
C SER A 71 -19.45 -7.02 1.54
N PHE A 72 -18.41 -6.75 2.35
CA PHE A 72 -17.70 -7.76 3.13
C PHE A 72 -18.42 -8.17 4.41
N ALA A 73 -19.29 -7.32 4.96
CA ALA A 73 -19.98 -7.59 6.23
C ALA A 73 -21.07 -8.68 6.12
N LYS A 74 -21.45 -9.07 4.89
CA LYS A 74 -22.44 -10.15 4.65
C LYS A 74 -21.82 -11.51 4.33
N GLY A 75 -20.48 -11.65 4.30
CA GLY A 75 -19.84 -12.94 3.99
C GLY A 75 -18.36 -13.03 4.32
N ALA A 76 -18.03 -13.46 5.54
CA ALA A 76 -16.78 -14.10 5.97
C ALA A 76 -15.47 -13.25 6.01
N PRO A 77 -14.42 -13.72 6.72
CA PRO A 77 -13.86 -13.05 7.89
C PRO A 77 -12.72 -12.07 7.57
N ALA A 78 -12.47 -11.20 8.54
CA ALA A 78 -11.45 -10.16 8.54
C ALA A 78 -10.02 -10.70 8.39
N SER A 79 -9.60 -10.98 7.16
CA SER A 79 -8.18 -11.08 6.79
C SER A 79 -7.60 -9.67 6.65
N ARG A 80 -7.62 -8.86 7.71
CA ARG A 80 -6.92 -7.57 7.70
C ARG A 80 -5.65 -7.71 8.54
N PRO A 81 -4.46 -7.52 7.95
CA PRO A 81 -3.25 -7.32 8.74
C PRO A 81 -3.47 -6.08 9.61
N ILE A 82 -3.22 -6.20 10.90
CA ILE A 82 -3.25 -5.08 11.85
C ILE A 82 -2.10 -4.15 11.43
N PRO A 83 -2.34 -2.88 11.09
CA PRO A 83 -1.25 -1.95 10.85
C PRO A 83 -0.47 -1.77 12.16
N ALA A 84 0.84 -1.94 12.11
CA ALA A 84 1.72 -1.70 13.24
C ALA A 84 1.54 -0.26 13.71
N SER A 85 1.02 -0.10 14.94
CA SER A 85 1.10 1.14 15.69
C SER A 85 2.58 1.42 15.97
N ASN A 86 3.14 2.44 15.35
CA ASN A 86 4.46 2.94 15.71
C ASN A 86 4.30 4.06 16.77
N PRO A 87 5.19 4.15 17.78
CA PRO A 87 5.20 5.23 18.75
C PRO A 87 5.51 6.60 18.13
#